data_AF-A0A6G0VKY2-F1
#
_entry.id   AF-A0A6G0VKY2-F1
#
_cell.length_a   1.000
_cell.length_b   1.000
_cell.length_c   1.000
_cell.angle_alpha   90.00
_cell.angle_beta   90.00
_cell.angle_gamma   90.00
#
_symmetry.space_group_name_H-M   'P 1'
#
loop_
_entity.id
_entity.type
_entity.pdbx_description
1 polymer ?
#
loop_
_entity_poly.entity_id
_entity_poly.type
_entity_poly.pdbx_seq_one_letter_code
_entity_poly.pdbx_strand_id
1 'polypeptide(L)'
;MKLGDTFTTFEEFEDSFKVYKNSNFVDYFTKDCKTLNSINAKFPNGRMSTTTMRQGCEASLYLKASECGQFLEITNINENHNHEISKILFSHLPNQRKLKPETKVIVLELMDLKANKKMIQNKIMKDSGKVLTLKDLSNIRITAGNQYSKNDLSKVVNKLKEKFKCRVEISTDEINNLNGIFIQDKVMAESFSSFPEVVFADATYKLLDLRLPVYVLMIEDDNGQSEIAAIGLLVNEEEVTLRWFFETFKKNNPVST
;
A
#
# COMPACT_ATOMS: atom_id res chain seq x y z
N MET A 1 19.83 -26.03 22.08
CA MET A 1 19.94 -27.06 21.03
C MET A 1 21.35 -27.57 21.03
N LYS A 2 21.52 -28.88 20.90
CA LYS A 2 22.80 -29.58 20.88
C LYS A 2 22.77 -30.68 19.83
N LEU A 3 23.95 -31.15 19.45
CA LEU A 3 24.10 -32.32 18.59
C LEU A 3 23.40 -33.53 19.25
N GLY A 4 22.56 -34.22 18.49
CA GLY A 4 21.80 -35.38 18.97
C GLY A 4 20.48 -35.07 19.68
N ASP A 5 20.07 -33.80 19.82
CA ASP A 5 18.71 -33.47 20.28
C ASP A 5 17.68 -34.07 19.30
N THR A 6 16.62 -34.66 19.84
CA THR A 6 15.53 -35.27 19.08
C THR A 6 14.19 -34.56 19.32
N PHE A 7 13.35 -34.54 18.29
CA PHE A 7 12.04 -33.88 18.29
C PHE A 7 11.00 -34.80 17.68
N THR A 8 9.84 -34.91 18.30
CA THR A 8 8.75 -35.77 17.79
C THR A 8 8.08 -35.16 16.57
N THR A 9 8.00 -33.83 16.52
CA THR A 9 7.38 -33.08 15.43
C THR A 9 8.26 -31.91 14.99
N PHE A 10 8.00 -31.41 13.77
CA PHE A 10 8.69 -30.23 13.28
C PHE A 10 8.29 -28.95 14.05
N GLU A 11 7.04 -28.87 14.51
CA GLU A 11 6.55 -27.74 15.31
C GLU A 11 7.28 -27.64 16.66
N GLU A 12 7.49 -28.77 17.33
CA GLU A 12 8.29 -28.85 18.57
C GLU A 12 9.73 -28.37 18.33
N PHE A 13 10.34 -28.77 17.20
CA PHE A 13 11.64 -28.25 16.79
C PHE A 13 11.60 -26.74 16.54
N GLU A 14 10.59 -26.20 15.84
CA GLU A 14 10.50 -24.77 15.54
C GLU A 14 10.39 -23.93 16.81
N ASP A 15 9.63 -24.37 17.81
CA ASP A 15 9.50 -23.70 19.10
C ASP A 15 10.83 -23.70 19.86
N SER A 16 11.48 -24.86 19.96
CA SER A 16 12.81 -24.97 20.58
C SER A 16 13.87 -24.16 19.83
N PHE A 17 13.82 -24.16 18.50
CA PHE A 17 14.73 -23.40 17.64
C PHE A 17 14.54 -21.89 17.79
N LYS A 18 13.28 -21.45 17.95
CA LYS A 18 12.95 -20.04 18.21
C LYS A 18 13.50 -19.57 19.56
N VAL A 19 13.40 -20.40 20.61
CA VAL A 19 14.02 -20.13 21.90
C VAL A 19 15.54 -20.05 21.75
N TYR A 20 16.15 -21.01 21.06
CA TYR A 20 17.59 -21.03 20.80
C TYR A 20 18.08 -19.77 20.07
N LYS A 21 17.39 -19.34 19.00
CA LYS A 21 17.70 -18.10 18.27
C LYS A 21 17.67 -16.87 19.17
N ASN A 22 16.64 -16.74 20.00
CA ASN A 22 16.46 -15.59 20.89
C ASN A 22 17.51 -15.55 22.00
N SER A 23 17.86 -16.70 22.58
CA SER A 23 18.86 -16.80 23.65
C SER A 23 20.27 -16.52 23.16
N ASN A 24 20.58 -16.92 21.92
CA ASN A 24 21.91 -16.74 21.32
C ASN A 24 22.02 -15.50 20.42
N PHE A 25 20.95 -14.73 20.26
CA PHE A 25 20.90 -13.52 19.42
C PHE A 25 21.30 -13.77 17.96
N VAL A 26 20.93 -14.92 17.41
CA VAL A 26 21.24 -15.36 16.03
C VAL A 26 19.96 -15.63 15.25
N ASP A 27 19.99 -15.39 13.94
CA ASP A 27 18.93 -15.83 13.04
C ASP A 27 19.53 -16.66 11.90
N TYR A 28 18.75 -17.63 11.43
CA TYR A 28 19.18 -18.58 10.42
C TYR A 28 18.26 -18.51 9.21
N PHE A 29 18.86 -18.56 8.03
CA PHE A 29 18.13 -18.81 6.80
C PHE A 29 17.86 -20.30 6.65
N THR A 30 16.58 -20.67 6.62
CA THR A 30 16.17 -22.08 6.46
C THR A 30 16.22 -22.50 5.00
N LYS A 31 16.94 -23.59 4.71
CA LYS A 31 16.87 -24.32 3.44
C LYS A 31 16.18 -25.65 3.68
N ASP A 32 15.00 -25.79 3.13
CA ASP A 32 14.26 -27.03 3.00
C ASP A 32 14.71 -27.78 1.75
N CYS A 33 14.80 -29.11 1.84
CA CYS A 33 15.01 -29.98 0.68
C CYS A 33 13.75 -29.94 -0.19
N LYS A 34 13.70 -28.96 -1.09
CA LYS A 34 12.62 -28.78 -2.06
C LYS A 34 12.83 -29.74 -3.24
N THR A 35 11.76 -30.45 -3.64
CA THR A 35 11.76 -31.19 -4.91
C THR A 35 11.91 -30.21 -6.08
N LEU A 36 12.53 -30.66 -7.18
CA LEU A 36 12.65 -29.89 -8.44
C LEU A 36 11.29 -29.31 -8.89
N ASN A 37 10.22 -30.08 -8.72
CA ASN A 37 8.85 -29.65 -9.04
C ASN A 37 8.41 -28.45 -8.18
N SER A 38 8.72 -28.43 -6.88
CA SER A 38 8.36 -27.30 -6.02
C SER A 38 9.20 -26.04 -6.28
N ILE A 39 10.45 -26.22 -6.73
CA ILE A 39 11.32 -25.12 -7.16
C ILE A 39 10.77 -24.51 -8.46
N ASN A 40 10.43 -25.34 -9.44
CA ASN A 40 9.85 -24.89 -10.71
C ASN A 40 8.48 -24.23 -10.51
N ALA A 41 7.66 -24.71 -9.57
CA ALA A 41 6.40 -24.07 -9.22
C ALA A 41 6.59 -22.68 -8.58
N LYS A 42 7.61 -22.51 -7.73
CA LYS A 42 7.92 -21.20 -7.09
C LYS A 42 8.68 -20.24 -8.01
N PHE A 43 9.53 -20.77 -8.89
CA PHE A 43 10.41 -20.00 -9.78
C PHE A 43 10.33 -20.56 -11.20
N PRO A 44 9.20 -20.37 -11.91
CA PRO A 44 8.99 -20.94 -13.24
C PRO A 44 10.04 -20.49 -14.27
N ASN A 45 10.66 -19.33 -14.05
CA ASN A 45 11.70 -18.76 -14.92
C ASN A 45 13.13 -19.00 -14.40
N GLY A 46 13.33 -19.87 -13.41
CA GLY A 46 14.63 -20.26 -12.86
C GLY A 46 15.42 -19.16 -12.13
N ARG A 47 14.90 -17.93 -12.06
CA ARG A 47 15.57 -16.80 -11.41
C ARG A 47 15.05 -16.60 -9.99
N MET A 48 15.86 -17.00 -9.01
CA MET A 48 15.69 -16.55 -7.63
C MET A 48 16.29 -15.15 -7.49
N SER A 49 15.43 -14.13 -7.38
CA SER A 49 15.89 -12.79 -6.97
C SER A 49 16.07 -12.78 -5.44
N THR A 50 17.23 -13.25 -4.97
CA THR A 50 17.60 -13.06 -3.55
C THR A 50 18.49 -11.84 -3.44
N THR A 51 17.98 -10.76 -2.84
CA THR A 51 18.73 -9.54 -2.49
C THR A 51 19.43 -9.64 -1.13
N THR A 52 19.80 -10.86 -0.70
CA THR A 52 20.50 -11.07 0.58
C THR A 52 22.00 -11.01 0.36
N MET A 53 22.67 -10.01 0.96
CA MET A 53 24.13 -10.00 1.05
C MET A 53 24.58 -11.09 2.02
N ARG A 54 25.18 -12.17 1.50
CA ARG A 54 25.71 -13.25 2.33
C ARG A 54 27.06 -12.84 2.92
N GLN A 55 27.19 -12.88 4.24
CA GLN A 55 28.44 -12.62 4.96
C GLN A 55 29.39 -13.83 4.98
N GLY A 56 29.01 -14.95 4.35
CA GLY A 56 29.81 -16.18 4.35
C GLY A 56 29.95 -16.81 5.74
N CYS A 57 28.97 -16.62 6.63
CA CYS A 57 28.96 -17.24 7.95
C CYS A 57 28.89 -18.78 7.81
N GLU A 58 29.75 -19.48 8.54
CA GLU A 58 29.86 -20.95 8.53
C GLU A 58 28.87 -21.64 9.49
N ALA A 59 28.23 -20.85 10.36
CA ALA A 59 27.26 -21.36 11.31
C ALA A 59 26.10 -22.05 10.58
N SER A 60 25.83 -23.29 10.96
CA SER A 60 24.83 -24.14 10.31
C SER A 60 24.24 -25.14 11.28
N LEU A 61 23.00 -25.54 11.01
CA LEU A 61 22.27 -26.56 11.77
C LEU A 61 21.55 -27.45 10.79
N TYR A 62 21.79 -28.76 10.88
CA TYR A 62 21.17 -29.77 10.04
C TYR A 62 20.18 -30.59 10.86
N LEU A 63 18.93 -30.56 10.44
CA LEU A 63 17.85 -31.38 10.98
C LEU A 63 17.52 -32.46 9.95
N LYS A 64 17.49 -33.72 10.39
CA LYS A 64 17.17 -34.89 9.55
C LYS A 64 16.09 -35.72 10.22
N ALA A 65 15.25 -36.40 9.43
CA ALA A 65 14.42 -37.48 9.96
C ALA A 65 15.30 -38.67 10.37
N SER A 66 14.96 -39.30 11.49
CA SER A 66 15.62 -40.50 11.97
C SER A 66 15.50 -41.64 10.95
N GLU A 67 16.38 -42.63 11.04
CA GLU A 67 16.36 -43.78 10.12
C GLU A 67 15.03 -44.55 10.18
N CYS A 68 14.36 -44.57 11.34
CA CYS A 68 13.03 -45.15 11.51
C CYS A 68 11.87 -44.23 11.11
N GLY A 69 12.14 -42.95 10.79
CA GLY A 69 11.15 -41.97 10.37
C GLY A 69 10.20 -41.49 11.47
N GLN A 70 10.44 -41.84 12.74
CA GLN A 70 9.53 -41.54 13.86
C GLN A 70 9.80 -40.20 14.54
N PHE A 71 11.02 -39.67 14.43
CA PHE A 71 11.43 -38.42 15.06
C PHE A 71 12.44 -37.68 14.17
N LEU A 72 12.67 -36.41 14.46
CA LEU A 72 13.68 -35.57 13.84
C LEU A 72 14.89 -35.46 14.77
N GLU A 73 16.10 -35.46 14.23
CA GLU A 73 17.34 -35.37 14.98
C GLU A 73 18.28 -34.31 14.41
N ILE A 74 19.03 -33.63 15.28
CA ILE A 74 20.08 -32.69 14.87
C ILE A 74 21.36 -33.49 14.59
N THR A 75 21.72 -33.60 13.32
CA THR A 75 22.87 -34.41 12.86
C THR A 75 24.18 -33.63 12.76
N ASN A 76 24.10 -32.31 12.61
CA ASN A 76 25.27 -31.45 12.56
C ASN A 76 24.92 -30.05 13.06
N ILE A 77 25.81 -29.49 13.88
CA ILE A 77 25.71 -28.13 14.40
C ILE A 77 27.08 -27.47 14.34
N ASN A 78 27.17 -26.33 13.68
CA ASN A 78 28.31 -25.44 13.69
C ASN A 78 27.86 -24.09 14.24
N GLU A 79 28.47 -23.67 15.35
CA GLU A 79 28.16 -22.42 16.05
C GLU A 79 29.26 -21.36 15.84
N ASN A 80 30.23 -21.62 14.95
CA ASN A 80 31.28 -20.65 14.66
C ASN A 80 30.75 -19.52 13.76
N HIS A 81 30.81 -18.30 14.30
CA HIS A 81 30.42 -17.08 13.59
C HIS A 81 31.66 -16.24 13.27
N ASN A 82 31.75 -15.75 12.04
CA ASN A 82 32.80 -14.86 11.56
C ASN A 82 32.41 -13.37 11.62
N HIS A 83 31.34 -13.06 12.36
CA HIS A 83 30.79 -11.71 12.52
C HIS A 83 30.33 -11.50 13.96
N GLU A 84 30.17 -10.24 14.36
CA GLU A 84 29.68 -9.92 15.70
C GLU A 84 28.26 -10.46 15.92
N ILE A 85 28.03 -11.02 17.11
CA ILE A 85 26.72 -11.42 17.61
C ILE A 85 26.41 -10.52 18.80
N SER A 86 25.36 -9.72 18.70
CA SER A 86 24.92 -8.89 19.81
C SER A 86 23.40 -8.79 19.84
N LYS A 87 22.86 -8.62 21.05
CA LYS A 87 21.43 -8.42 21.27
C LYS A 87 20.89 -7.21 20.49
N ILE A 88 21.70 -6.16 20.36
CA ILE A 88 21.37 -4.96 19.60
C ILE A 88 21.23 -5.35 18.12
N LEU A 89 22.27 -5.92 17.50
CA LEU A 89 22.22 -6.33 16.09
C LEU A 89 21.06 -7.27 15.79
N PHE A 90 20.82 -8.25 16.68
CA PHE A 90 19.69 -9.17 16.57
C PHE A 90 18.34 -8.44 16.55
N SER A 91 18.11 -7.51 17.48
CA SER A 91 16.85 -6.74 17.54
C SER A 91 16.60 -5.88 16.29
N HIS A 92 17.66 -5.48 15.59
CA HIS A 92 17.60 -4.69 14.35
C HIS A 92 17.39 -5.55 13.08
N LEU A 93 17.43 -6.88 13.17
CA LEU A 93 17.20 -7.76 12.01
C LEU A 93 15.78 -7.60 11.43
N PRO A 94 15.62 -7.61 10.09
CA PRO A 94 14.30 -7.43 9.46
C PRO A 94 13.21 -8.38 9.97
N ASN A 95 13.56 -9.64 10.24
CA ASN A 95 12.62 -10.63 10.77
C ASN A 95 12.15 -10.28 12.19
N GLN A 96 13.05 -9.77 13.05
CA GLN A 96 12.73 -9.38 14.42
C GLN A 96 11.82 -8.15 14.46
N ARG A 97 12.08 -7.18 13.58
CA ARG A 97 11.30 -5.94 13.43
C ARG A 97 9.91 -6.13 12.82
N LYS A 98 9.59 -7.31 12.28
CA LYS A 98 8.29 -7.58 11.64
C LYS A 98 7.15 -7.46 12.65
N LEU A 99 6.22 -6.54 12.36
CA LEU A 99 5.01 -6.35 13.17
C LEU A 99 3.94 -7.41 12.90
N LYS A 100 3.13 -7.69 13.92
CA LYS A 100 1.94 -8.53 13.80
C LYS A 100 0.88 -7.86 12.92
N PRO A 101 -0.03 -8.64 12.29
CA PRO A 101 -1.08 -8.10 11.44
C PRO A 101 -1.96 -7.05 12.15
N GLU A 102 -2.38 -7.31 13.38
CA GLU A 102 -3.17 -6.40 14.22
C GLU A 102 -2.52 -5.01 14.38
N THR A 103 -1.22 -4.99 14.71
CA THR A 103 -0.47 -3.74 14.89
C THR A 103 -0.32 -2.96 13.59
N LYS A 104 -0.25 -3.65 12.44
CA LYS A 104 -0.16 -2.98 11.13
C LYS A 104 -1.42 -2.20 10.80
N VAL A 105 -2.59 -2.70 11.19
CA VAL A 105 -3.86 -1.99 10.98
C VAL A 105 -3.85 -0.66 11.73
N ILE A 106 -3.47 -0.68 13.01
CA ILE A 106 -3.34 0.53 13.83
C ILE A 106 -2.36 1.52 13.22
N VAL A 107 -1.22 1.04 12.69
CA VAL A 107 -0.25 1.89 11.99
C VAL A 107 -0.88 2.59 10.79
N LEU A 108 -1.65 1.87 9.97
CA LEU A 108 -2.32 2.43 8.80
C LEU A 108 -3.35 3.48 9.19
N GLU A 109 -4.20 3.19 10.17
CA GLU A 109 -5.19 4.14 10.70
C GLU A 109 -4.53 5.44 11.18
N LEU A 110 -3.44 5.35 11.95
CA LEU A 110 -2.70 6.53 12.41
C LEU A 110 -2.06 7.31 11.25
N MET A 111 -1.60 6.62 10.22
CA MET A 111 -1.06 7.26 9.02
C MET A 111 -2.14 7.94 8.17
N ASP A 112 -3.35 7.40 8.13
CA ASP A 112 -4.50 7.98 7.43
C ASP A 112 -5.03 9.23 8.14
N LEU A 113 -4.95 9.25 9.47
CA LEU A 113 -5.18 10.45 10.30
C LEU A 113 -4.05 11.50 10.18
N LYS A 114 -3.09 11.30 9.27
CA LYS A 114 -1.92 12.17 9.04
C LYS A 114 -1.09 12.42 10.31
N ALA A 115 -1.09 11.47 11.26
CA ALA A 115 -0.27 11.59 12.45
C ALA A 115 1.23 11.58 12.11
N ASN A 116 2.04 12.27 12.92
CA ASN A 116 3.48 12.37 12.69
C ASN A 116 4.15 10.98 12.75
N LYS A 117 4.89 10.62 11.69
CA LYS A 117 5.53 9.29 11.58
C LYS A 117 6.47 8.96 12.74
N LYS A 118 7.21 9.93 13.30
CA LYS A 118 8.07 9.70 14.48
C LYS A 118 7.25 9.39 15.73
N MET A 119 6.10 10.04 15.89
CA MET A 119 5.19 9.75 17.01
C MET A 119 4.59 8.35 16.89
N ILE A 120 4.18 7.95 15.67
CA ILE A 120 3.70 6.58 15.40
C ILE A 120 4.81 5.58 15.73
N GLN A 121 6.04 5.81 15.26
CA GLN A 121 7.18 4.96 15.55
C GLN A 121 7.38 4.78 17.06
N ASN A 122 7.45 5.88 17.82
CA ASN A 122 7.64 5.84 19.27
C ASN A 122 6.52 5.08 19.99
N LYS A 123 5.25 5.33 19.61
CA LYS A 123 4.10 4.62 20.18
C LYS A 123 4.20 3.12 19.93
N ILE A 124 4.42 2.71 18.68
CA ILE A 124 4.47 1.29 18.32
C ILE A 124 5.70 0.60 18.93
N MET A 125 6.85 1.27 19.03
CA MET A 125 8.02 0.75 19.73
C MET A 125 7.73 0.52 21.22
N LYS A 126 7.02 1.44 21.87
CA LYS A 126 6.62 1.33 23.28
C LYS A 126 5.62 0.19 23.50
N ASP A 127 4.62 0.06 22.63
CA ASP A 127 3.54 -0.91 22.77
C ASP A 127 4.00 -2.33 22.41
N SER A 128 4.84 -2.48 21.38
CA SER A 128 5.29 -3.80 20.88
C SER A 128 6.62 -4.27 21.47
N GLY A 129 7.41 -3.37 22.09
CA GLY A 129 8.77 -3.65 22.55
C GLY A 129 9.77 -3.93 21.43
N LYS A 130 9.36 -3.80 20.15
CA LYS A 130 10.21 -4.07 18.99
C LYS A 130 10.89 -2.80 18.50
N VAL A 131 12.09 -2.96 17.95
CA VAL A 131 12.74 -1.88 17.20
C VAL A 131 12.01 -1.68 15.88
N LEU A 132 11.70 -0.43 15.56
CA LEU A 132 11.04 -0.06 14.32
C LEU A 132 11.82 1.07 13.65
N THR A 133 11.88 1.06 12.33
CA THR A 133 12.43 2.16 11.54
C THR A 133 11.32 2.93 10.82
N LEU A 134 11.56 4.19 10.46
CA LEU A 134 10.64 4.96 9.63
C LEU A 134 10.41 4.34 8.24
N LYS A 135 11.41 3.60 7.74
CA LYS A 135 11.29 2.85 6.49
C LYS A 135 10.27 1.72 6.62
N ASP A 136 10.20 1.05 7.78
CA ASP A 136 9.21 -0.01 8.02
C ASP A 136 7.79 0.55 7.95
N LEU A 137 7.52 1.70 8.59
CA LEU A 137 6.22 2.38 8.51
C LEU A 137 5.86 2.72 7.06
N SER A 138 6.83 3.22 6.30
CA SER A 138 6.62 3.55 4.89
C SER A 138 6.36 2.30 4.06
N ASN A 139 7.07 1.19 4.32
CA ASN A 139 6.85 -0.10 3.66
C ASN A 139 5.48 -0.68 4.01
N ILE A 140 4.99 -0.53 5.25
CA ILE A 140 3.63 -0.93 5.64
C ILE A 140 2.61 -0.18 4.77
N ARG A 141 2.73 1.14 4.64
CA ARG A 141 1.85 1.93 3.76
C ARG A 141 1.97 1.56 2.30
N ILE A 142 3.16 1.26 1.78
CA ILE A 142 3.34 0.86 0.37
C ILE A 142 2.71 -0.52 0.13
N THR A 143 2.96 -1.48 1.01
CA THR A 143 2.43 -2.84 0.88
C THR A 143 0.91 -2.91 1.07
N ALA A 144 0.35 -2.09 1.96
CA ALA A 144 -1.10 -1.88 2.06
C ALA A 144 -1.63 -1.06 0.88
N GLY A 145 -0.87 -0.07 0.44
CA GLY A 145 -1.14 0.81 -0.69
C GLY A 145 -1.22 0.06 -2.02
N ASN A 146 -0.49 -1.04 -2.21
CA ASN A 146 -0.71 -1.91 -3.37
C ASN A 146 -2.13 -2.52 -3.43
N GLN A 147 -2.91 -2.47 -2.34
CA GLN A 147 -4.35 -2.76 -2.35
C GLN A 147 -5.23 -1.51 -2.58
N TYR A 148 -4.75 -0.29 -2.23
CA TYR A 148 -5.49 0.99 -2.34
C TYR A 148 -5.07 1.87 -3.54
N SER A 149 -3.98 1.55 -4.23
CA SER A 149 -3.35 2.29 -5.35
C SER A 149 -3.91 1.90 -6.71
N LYS A 150 -4.99 1.13 -6.76
CA LYS A 150 -5.83 1.16 -7.94
C LYS A 150 -6.59 2.48 -7.83
N ASN A 151 -6.18 3.49 -8.62
CA ASN A 151 -7.01 4.66 -8.94
C ASN A 151 -8.27 4.14 -9.64
N ASP A 152 -9.14 3.54 -8.84
CA ASP A 152 -10.30 2.81 -9.28
C ASP A 152 -11.40 3.84 -9.49
N LEU A 153 -11.53 4.25 -10.74
CA LEU A 153 -12.53 5.22 -11.18
C LEU A 153 -13.92 4.85 -10.64
N SER A 154 -14.25 3.55 -10.64
CA SER A 154 -15.53 3.04 -10.14
C SER A 154 -15.74 3.39 -8.67
N LYS A 155 -14.72 3.23 -7.81
CA LYS A 155 -14.82 3.59 -6.38
C LYS A 155 -14.98 5.08 -6.17
N VAL A 156 -14.26 5.90 -6.95
CA VAL A 156 -14.35 7.36 -6.86
C VAL A 156 -15.74 7.83 -7.29
N VAL A 157 -16.24 7.34 -8.42
CA VAL A 157 -17.57 7.66 -8.95
C VAL A 157 -18.65 7.22 -7.97
N ASN A 158 -18.57 6.01 -7.41
CA ASN A 158 -19.53 5.54 -6.41
C ASN A 158 -19.51 6.42 -5.17
N LYS A 159 -18.32 6.83 -4.69
CA LYS A 159 -18.21 7.73 -3.55
C LYS A 159 -18.82 9.11 -3.84
N LEU A 160 -18.60 9.68 -5.02
CA LEU A 160 -19.20 10.96 -5.43
C LEU A 160 -20.73 10.86 -5.50
N LYS A 161 -21.27 9.78 -6.08
CA LYS A 161 -22.72 9.57 -6.21
C LYS A 161 -23.41 9.23 -4.89
N GLU A 162 -22.87 8.32 -4.10
CA GLU A 162 -23.52 7.81 -2.89
C GLU A 162 -23.32 8.73 -1.69
N LYS A 163 -22.08 9.16 -1.44
CA LYS A 163 -21.74 9.94 -0.24
C LYS A 163 -22.04 11.41 -0.41
N PHE A 164 -21.63 11.99 -1.54
CA PHE A 164 -21.75 13.42 -1.79
C PHE A 164 -22.98 13.78 -2.62
N LYS A 165 -23.72 12.78 -3.13
CA LYS A 165 -24.91 12.95 -3.97
C LYS A 165 -24.65 13.84 -5.19
N CYS A 166 -23.42 13.81 -5.69
CA CYS A 166 -23.03 14.54 -6.89
C CYS A 166 -23.59 13.83 -8.13
N ARG A 167 -24.03 14.62 -9.10
CA ARG A 167 -24.18 14.17 -10.47
C ARG A 167 -22.79 14.00 -11.07
N VAL A 168 -22.54 12.82 -11.64
CA VAL A 168 -21.26 12.49 -12.27
C VAL A 168 -21.51 11.88 -13.65
N GLU A 169 -20.95 12.50 -14.69
CA GLU A 169 -20.94 12.00 -16.06
C GLU A 169 -19.49 11.75 -16.51
N ILE A 170 -19.28 10.67 -17.27
CA ILE A 170 -17.95 10.20 -17.67
C ILE A 170 -17.91 10.17 -19.19
N SER A 171 -16.85 10.73 -19.77
CA SER A 171 -16.53 10.58 -21.19
C SER A 171 -15.40 9.59 -21.37
N THR A 172 -15.56 8.71 -22.35
CA THR A 172 -14.54 7.76 -22.78
C THR A 172 -14.34 7.83 -24.29
N ASP A 173 -13.15 7.48 -24.76
CA ASP A 173 -12.88 7.32 -26.19
C ASP A 173 -13.43 5.99 -26.74
N GLU A 174 -13.23 5.74 -28.04
CA GLU A 174 -13.64 4.52 -28.73
C GLU A 174 -12.98 3.24 -28.19
N ILE A 175 -11.85 3.40 -27.50
CA ILE A 175 -11.03 2.32 -26.92
C ILE A 175 -11.34 2.17 -25.42
N ASN A 176 -12.35 2.90 -24.91
CA ASN A 176 -12.78 2.93 -23.51
C ASN A 176 -11.73 3.49 -22.52
N ASN A 177 -10.83 4.36 -23.00
CA ASN A 177 -9.98 5.18 -22.15
C ASN A 177 -10.77 6.38 -21.64
N LEU A 178 -10.46 6.83 -20.42
CA LEU A 178 -11.07 8.01 -19.83
C LEU A 178 -10.65 9.28 -20.61
N ASN A 179 -11.62 10.11 -20.99
CA ASN A 179 -11.38 11.44 -21.56
C ASN A 179 -11.69 12.55 -20.55
N GLY A 180 -12.75 12.38 -19.76
CA GLY A 180 -13.09 13.37 -18.74
C GLY A 180 -14.19 12.92 -17.77
N ILE A 181 -14.26 13.60 -16.64
CA ILE A 181 -15.28 13.41 -15.60
C ILE A 181 -15.90 14.76 -15.29
N PHE A 182 -17.22 14.86 -15.46
CA PHE A 182 -18.03 15.99 -15.06
C PHE A 182 -18.59 15.72 -13.67
N ILE A 183 -18.49 16.70 -12.77
CA ILE A 183 -18.97 16.62 -11.39
C ILE A 183 -19.77 17.89 -11.11
N GLN A 184 -21.01 17.71 -10.65
CA GLN A 184 -21.85 18.80 -10.19
C GLN A 184 -22.69 18.32 -9.01
N ASP A 185 -22.66 19.04 -7.90
CA ASP A 185 -23.57 18.77 -6.79
C ASP A 185 -24.85 19.61 -6.90
N LYS A 186 -25.77 19.40 -5.96
CA LYS A 186 -27.05 20.10 -5.94
C LYS A 186 -26.88 21.61 -5.72
N VAL A 187 -25.95 22.01 -4.85
CA VAL A 187 -25.70 23.43 -4.54
C VAL A 187 -25.14 24.13 -5.75
N MET A 188 -24.16 23.53 -6.43
CA MET A 188 -23.57 24.05 -7.67
C MET A 188 -24.64 24.29 -8.77
N ALA A 189 -25.58 23.36 -8.92
CA ALA A 189 -26.68 23.49 -9.88
C ALA A 189 -27.69 24.59 -9.48
N GLU A 190 -28.02 24.69 -8.18
CA GLU A 190 -28.90 25.74 -7.65
C GLU A 190 -28.27 27.13 -7.76
N SER A 191 -26.96 27.25 -7.50
CA SER A 191 -26.20 28.48 -7.69
C SER A 191 -26.30 28.95 -9.14
N PHE A 192 -25.98 28.09 -10.12
CA PHE A 192 -26.07 28.46 -11.53
C PHE A 192 -27.50 28.78 -11.97
N SER A 193 -28.50 28.04 -11.46
CA SER A 193 -29.91 28.33 -11.77
C SER A 193 -30.37 29.69 -11.24
N SER A 194 -29.73 30.19 -10.18
CA SER A 194 -30.05 31.49 -9.57
C SER A 194 -29.34 32.64 -10.28
N PHE A 195 -28.11 32.40 -10.75
CA PHE A 195 -27.27 33.40 -11.40
C PHE A 195 -26.64 32.85 -12.70
N PRO A 196 -27.43 32.71 -13.78
CA PRO A 196 -26.98 32.12 -15.04
C PRO A 196 -26.30 33.13 -15.98
N GLU A 197 -26.15 34.41 -15.58
CA GLU A 197 -25.78 35.52 -16.46
C GLU A 197 -24.34 35.42 -16.97
N VAL A 198 -23.42 34.99 -16.10
CA VAL A 198 -21.99 34.91 -16.40
C VAL A 198 -21.41 33.63 -15.82
N VAL A 199 -20.66 32.90 -16.64
CA VAL A 199 -19.87 31.74 -16.21
C VAL A 199 -18.41 31.99 -16.54
N PHE A 200 -17.57 31.94 -15.52
CA PHE A 200 -16.12 31.93 -15.63
C PHE A 200 -15.63 30.48 -15.69
N ALA A 201 -14.67 30.20 -16.56
CA ALA A 201 -14.03 28.90 -16.64
C ALA A 201 -12.52 29.09 -16.39
N ASP A 202 -11.99 28.41 -15.38
CA ASP A 202 -10.56 28.38 -15.10
C ASP A 202 -10.04 26.94 -15.06
N ALA A 203 -8.82 26.74 -15.58
CA ALA A 203 -8.15 25.46 -15.62
C ALA A 203 -6.95 25.48 -14.68
N THR A 204 -7.01 24.66 -13.63
CA THR A 204 -5.95 24.58 -12.63
C THR A 204 -5.18 23.27 -12.75
N TYR A 205 -3.86 23.37 -12.75
CA TYR A 205 -2.95 22.23 -12.69
C TYR A 205 -2.43 22.03 -11.27
N LYS A 206 -1.93 20.82 -10.99
CA LYS A 206 -1.25 20.43 -9.73
C LYS A 206 -2.15 20.22 -8.50
N LEU A 207 -3.48 20.22 -8.66
CA LEU A 207 -4.39 19.83 -7.57
C LEU A 207 -4.43 18.31 -7.33
N LEU A 208 -4.09 17.52 -8.35
CA LEU A 208 -4.14 16.05 -8.31
C LEU A 208 -2.77 15.45 -8.58
N ASP A 209 -2.43 14.37 -7.87
CA ASP A 209 -1.24 13.55 -8.14
C ASP A 209 -1.24 12.97 -9.56
N LEU A 210 -2.43 12.85 -10.17
CA LEU A 210 -2.65 12.41 -11.55
C LEU A 210 -2.27 13.46 -12.61
N ARG A 211 -1.96 14.70 -12.22
CA ARG A 211 -1.61 15.83 -13.11
C ARG A 211 -2.63 16.09 -14.23
N LEU A 212 -3.90 15.76 -13.99
CA LEU A 212 -5.02 16.10 -14.87
C LEU A 212 -5.40 17.57 -14.71
N PRO A 213 -5.71 18.28 -15.81
CA PRO A 213 -6.41 19.57 -15.76
C PRO A 213 -7.69 19.47 -14.92
N VAL A 214 -7.83 20.37 -13.95
CA VAL A 214 -9.06 20.55 -13.17
C VAL A 214 -9.72 21.84 -13.62
N TYR A 215 -10.80 21.70 -14.38
CA TYR A 215 -11.65 22.82 -14.76
C TYR A 215 -12.63 23.13 -13.66
N VAL A 216 -12.73 24.41 -13.30
CA VAL A 216 -13.72 24.92 -12.36
C VAL A 216 -14.57 25.94 -13.12
N LEU A 217 -15.88 25.67 -13.21
CA LEU A 217 -16.85 26.65 -13.66
C LEU A 217 -17.34 27.42 -12.45
N MET A 218 -17.29 28.74 -12.52
CA MET A 218 -17.67 29.65 -11.46
C MET A 218 -18.69 30.68 -11.98
N ILE A 219 -19.57 31.12 -11.11
CA ILE A 219 -20.53 32.21 -11.36
C ILE A 219 -20.32 33.32 -10.34
N GLU A 220 -20.97 34.46 -10.53
CA GLU A 220 -21.00 35.56 -9.58
C GLU A 220 -22.44 35.75 -9.08
N ASP A 221 -22.63 35.79 -7.76
CA ASP A 221 -23.92 36.04 -7.14
C ASP A 221 -24.28 37.54 -7.13
N ASP A 222 -25.47 37.89 -6.62
CA ASP A 222 -25.93 39.28 -6.50
C ASP A 222 -25.08 40.15 -5.56
N ASN A 223 -24.25 39.53 -4.72
CA ASN A 223 -23.32 40.20 -3.80
C ASN A 223 -21.89 40.29 -4.36
N GLY A 224 -21.65 39.85 -5.60
CA GLY A 224 -20.33 39.83 -6.21
C GLY A 224 -19.41 38.73 -5.69
N GLN A 225 -19.96 37.69 -5.05
CA GLN A 225 -19.21 36.54 -4.56
C GLN A 225 -19.19 35.44 -5.61
N SER A 226 -18.04 34.78 -5.74
CA SER A 226 -17.89 33.69 -6.70
C SER A 226 -18.31 32.36 -6.12
N GLU A 227 -19.22 31.68 -6.80
CA GLU A 227 -19.71 30.35 -6.44
C GLU A 227 -19.33 29.32 -7.51
N ILE A 228 -19.07 28.07 -7.11
CA ILE A 228 -18.73 27.00 -8.07
C ILE A 228 -20.01 26.46 -8.69
N ALA A 229 -20.06 26.40 -10.01
CA ALA A 229 -21.18 25.89 -10.79
C ALA A 229 -20.97 24.45 -11.32
N ALA A 230 -19.72 24.05 -11.57
CA ALA A 230 -19.36 22.67 -11.91
C ALA A 230 -17.84 22.45 -11.85
N ILE A 231 -17.43 21.19 -11.78
CA ILE A 231 -16.03 20.78 -11.84
C ILE A 231 -15.82 19.75 -12.95
N GLY A 232 -14.75 19.91 -13.73
CA GLY A 232 -14.32 18.98 -14.77
C GLY A 232 -12.93 18.42 -14.47
N LEU A 233 -12.77 17.10 -14.46
CA LEU A 233 -11.47 16.44 -14.46
C LEU A 233 -11.21 15.94 -15.87
N LEU A 234 -10.37 16.62 -16.63
CA LEU A 234 -10.14 16.33 -18.05
C LEU A 234 -8.77 15.69 -18.25
N VAL A 235 -8.62 14.80 -19.24
CA VAL A 235 -7.33 14.18 -19.55
C VAL A 235 -6.44 15.08 -20.40
N ASN A 236 -7.05 15.92 -21.23
CA ASN A 236 -6.38 16.94 -22.03
C ASN A 236 -7.29 18.17 -22.18
N GLU A 237 -6.74 19.25 -22.72
CA GLU A 237 -7.47 20.50 -23.01
C GLU A 237 -7.77 20.61 -24.52
N GLU A 238 -8.00 19.48 -25.17
CA GLU A 238 -8.35 19.45 -26.59
C GLU A 238 -9.80 19.88 -26.81
N GLU A 239 -10.10 20.38 -28.01
CA GLU A 239 -11.42 20.88 -28.38
C GLU A 239 -12.53 19.86 -28.11
N VAL A 240 -12.30 18.58 -28.42
CA VAL A 240 -13.30 17.51 -28.24
C VAL A 240 -13.65 17.31 -26.77
N THR A 241 -12.64 17.30 -25.89
CA THR A 241 -12.80 17.07 -24.45
C THR A 241 -13.45 18.28 -23.77
N LEU A 242 -13.04 19.49 -24.15
CA LEU A 242 -13.65 20.73 -23.65
C LEU A 242 -15.09 20.87 -24.13
N ARG A 243 -15.35 20.61 -25.41
CA ARG A 243 -16.70 20.63 -25.98
C ARG A 243 -17.60 19.65 -25.23
N TRP A 244 -17.15 18.41 -25.00
CA TRP A 244 -17.92 17.47 -24.19
C TRP A 244 -18.22 18.01 -22.79
N PHE A 245 -17.25 18.63 -22.12
CA PHE A 245 -17.44 19.17 -20.77
C PHE A 245 -18.49 20.30 -20.73
N PHE A 246 -18.39 21.27 -21.64
CA PHE A 246 -19.35 22.39 -21.72
C PHE A 246 -20.73 21.93 -22.20
N GLU A 247 -20.83 21.02 -23.17
CA GLU A 247 -22.11 20.45 -23.59
C GLU A 247 -22.77 19.63 -22.47
N THR A 248 -21.97 18.90 -21.68
CA THR A 248 -22.47 18.20 -20.48
C THR A 248 -23.00 19.19 -19.45
N PHE A 249 -22.30 20.32 -19.23
CA PHE A 249 -22.79 21.39 -18.37
C PHE A 249 -24.13 21.95 -18.87
N LYS A 250 -24.25 22.30 -20.16
CA LYS A 250 -25.49 22.82 -20.75
C LYS A 250 -26.65 21.84 -20.64
N LYS A 251 -26.43 20.58 -20.99
CA LYS A 251 -27.41 19.49 -20.87
C LYS A 251 -27.96 19.36 -19.45
N ASN A 252 -27.13 19.62 -18.45
CA ASN A 252 -27.48 19.47 -17.05
C ASN A 252 -28.09 20.72 -16.43
N ASN A 253 -27.98 21.86 -17.12
CA ASN A 253 -28.41 23.16 -16.64
C ASN A 253 -29.17 23.90 -17.75
N PRO A 254 -30.45 23.58 -18.00
CA PRO A 254 -31.21 24.07 -19.16
C PRO A 254 -31.43 25.59 -19.21
N VAL A 255 -31.10 26.30 -18.12
CA VAL A 255 -31.12 27.77 -18.05
C VAL A 255 -29.95 28.38 -18.83
N SER A 256 -28.89 27.62 -19.12
CA SER A 256 -27.80 28.05 -19.99
C SER A 256 -28.32 28.23 -21.42
N THR A 257 -28.61 29.47 -21.81
CA THR A 257 -29.09 29.81 -23.15
C THR A 257 -27.94 29.97 -24.13
#